data_AF-A0A2E4XL31-F1
#
_entry.id   AF-A0A2E4XL31-F1
#
_cell.length_a   1.000
_cell.length_b   1.000
_cell.length_c   1.000
_cell.angle_alpha   90.00
_cell.angle_beta   90.00
_cell.angle_gamma   90.00
#
_symmetry.space_group_name_H-M   'P 1'
#
loop_
_entity.id
_entity.type
_entity.pdbx_description
1 polymer ?
#
loop_
_entity_poly.entity_id
_entity_poly.type
_entity_poly.pdbx_seq_one_letter_code
_entity_poly.pdbx_strand_id
1 'polypeptide(L)'
;MVGTIIIIVVVAVVLLFFVLQYNGLVRLRNRTKNAWAQIDVQLRRRYDLIPNLIETVKGYAEHEKETFDAVIQARSSAMAASGPADQAQNENMLEGTLKSLFALSEA
;
A
#
# COMPACT_ATOMS: atom_id res chain seq x y z
N MET A 1 -40.18 -36.93 21.02
CA MET A 1 -38.75 -37.29 20.89
C MET A 1 -38.20 -37.01 19.50
N VAL A 2 -38.84 -37.45 18.41
CA VAL A 2 -38.35 -37.18 17.04
C VAL A 2 -38.42 -35.70 16.66
N GLY A 3 -39.54 -35.01 16.92
CA GLY A 3 -39.69 -33.58 16.59
C GLY A 3 -38.69 -32.66 17.32
N THR A 4 -38.38 -32.95 18.58
CA THR A 4 -37.36 -32.23 19.36
C THR A 4 -35.95 -32.44 18.80
N ILE A 5 -35.63 -33.65 18.33
CA ILE A 5 -34.34 -33.95 17.68
C ILE A 5 -34.22 -33.15 16.38
N ILE A 6 -35.28 -33.10 15.56
CA ILE A 6 -35.28 -32.33 14.30
C ILE A 6 -35.00 -30.85 14.57
N ILE A 7 -35.66 -30.25 15.57
CA ILE A 7 -35.44 -28.84 15.93
C ILE A 7 -33.99 -28.59 16.35
N ILE A 8 -33.42 -29.46 17.19
CA ILE A 8 -32.03 -29.34 17.63
C ILE A 8 -31.06 -29.43 16.44
N VAL A 9 -31.28 -30.36 15.52
CA VAL A 9 -30.46 -30.50 14.31
C VAL A 9 -30.54 -29.25 13.45
N VAL A 10 -31.75 -28.71 13.22
CA VAL A 10 -31.93 -27.48 12.45
C VAL A 10 -31.19 -26.31 13.09
N VAL A 11 -31.33 -26.13 14.41
CA VAL A 11 -30.62 -25.07 15.14
C VAL A 11 -29.10 -25.25 15.04
N ALA A 12 -28.60 -26.47 15.19
CA ALA A 12 -27.17 -26.77 15.05
C ALA A 12 -26.63 -26.43 13.65
N VAL A 13 -27.37 -26.77 12.60
CA VAL A 13 -27.00 -26.44 11.21
C VAL A 13 -26.97 -24.93 10.98
N VAL A 14 -27.98 -24.21 11.48
CA VAL A 14 -28.04 -22.75 11.37
C VAL A 14 -26.84 -22.10 12.08
N LEU A 15 -26.54 -22.52 13.31
CA LEU A 15 -25.37 -22.02 14.04
C LEU A 15 -24.07 -22.31 13.30
N LEU A 16 -23.90 -23.53 12.78
CA LEU A 16 -22.73 -23.90 12.00
C LEU A 16 -22.57 -23.02 10.75
N PHE A 17 -23.67 -22.75 10.03
CA PHE A 17 -23.66 -21.86 8.87
C PHE A 17 -23.14 -20.46 9.23
N PHE A 18 -23.64 -19.85 10.31
CA PHE A 18 -23.17 -18.54 10.75
C PHE A 18 -21.69 -18.54 11.13
N VAL A 19 -21.22 -19.58 11.83
CA VAL A 19 -19.81 -19.73 12.20
C VAL A 19 -18.92 -19.82 10.96
N LEU A 20 -19.31 -20.61 9.96
CA LEU A 20 -18.53 -20.75 8.72
C LEU A 20 -18.47 -19.43 7.93
N GLN A 21 -19.60 -18.73 7.79
CA GLN A 21 -19.66 -17.44 7.09
C GLN A 21 -18.81 -16.38 7.79
N TYR A 22 -18.93 -16.27 9.12
CA TYR A 22 -18.15 -15.32 9.90
C TYR A 22 -16.65 -15.56 9.77
N ASN A 23 -16.20 -16.82 9.90
CA ASN A 23 -14.80 -17.17 9.72
C ASN A 23 -14.29 -16.89 8.30
N GLY A 24 -15.13 -17.12 7.29
CA GLY A 24 -14.84 -16.75 5.90
C GLY A 24 -14.57 -15.26 5.74
N LEU A 25 -15.46 -14.41 6.25
CA LEU A 25 -15.29 -12.95 6.20
C LEU A 25 -14.04 -12.46 6.94
N VAL A 26 -13.75 -13.02 8.12
CA VAL A 26 -12.53 -12.70 8.88
C VAL A 26 -11.29 -13.08 8.10
N ARG A 27 -11.28 -14.24 7.45
CA ARG A 27 -10.17 -14.68 6.60
C ARG A 27 -9.94 -13.74 5.42
N LEU A 28 -11.01 -13.32 4.74
CA LEU A 28 -10.92 -12.35 3.64
C LEU A 28 -10.38 -11.01 4.12
N ARG A 29 -10.89 -10.50 5.25
CA ARG A 29 -10.39 -9.25 5.86
C ARG A 29 -8.89 -9.32 6.16
N ASN A 30 -8.42 -10.42 6.74
CA ASN A 30 -7.01 -10.60 7.04
C ASN A 30 -6.17 -10.70 5.75
N ARG A 31 -6.68 -11.35 4.71
CA ARG A 31 -6.02 -11.40 3.40
C ARG A 31 -5.81 -10.01 2.81
N THR A 32 -6.82 -9.14 2.84
CA THR A 32 -6.70 -7.76 2.37
C THR A 32 -5.67 -6.97 3.18
N LYS A 33 -5.68 -7.10 4.52
CA LYS A 33 -4.68 -6.44 5.38
C LYS A 33 -3.26 -6.91 5.08
N ASN A 34 -3.06 -8.21 4.89
CA ASN A 34 -1.74 -8.77 4.57
C ASN A 34 -1.26 -8.31 3.19
N ALA A 35 -2.15 -8.28 2.19
CA ALA A 35 -1.81 -7.76 0.87
C ALA A 35 -1.41 -6.28 0.94
N TRP A 36 -2.14 -5.47 1.71
CA TRP A 36 -1.80 -4.07 1.92
C TRP A 36 -0.44 -3.89 2.62
N ALA A 37 -0.17 -4.67 3.67
CA ALA A 37 1.12 -4.64 4.36
C ALA A 37 2.30 -5.00 3.44
N GLN A 38 2.11 -5.95 2.52
CA GLN A 38 3.14 -6.27 1.51
C GLN A 38 3.40 -5.10 0.57
N ILE A 39 2.34 -4.40 0.12
CA ILE A 39 2.48 -3.20 -0.70
C ILE A 39 3.24 -2.11 0.07
N ASP A 40 2.84 -1.83 1.32
CA ASP A 40 3.50 -0.81 2.17
C ASP A 40 5.01 -1.07 2.31
N VAL A 41 5.43 -2.33 2.51
CA VAL A 41 6.85 -2.69 2.55
C VAL A 41 7.56 -2.37 1.23
N GLN A 42 6.94 -2.64 0.08
CA GLN A 42 7.54 -2.33 -1.22
C GLN A 42 7.64 -0.82 -1.45
N LEU A 43 6.62 -0.05 -1.07
CA LEU A 43 6.65 1.41 -1.19
C LEU A 43 7.73 2.01 -0.30
N ARG A 44 7.84 1.57 0.95
CA ARG A 44 8.93 1.96 1.87
C ARG A 44 10.30 1.68 1.26
N ARG A 45 10.52 0.48 0.74
CA ARG A 45 11.78 0.13 0.06
C ARG A 45 12.09 1.07 -1.09
N ARG A 46 11.08 1.43 -1.91
CA ARG A 46 11.24 2.39 -3.00
C ARG A 46 11.66 3.77 -2.46
N TYR A 47 11.04 4.24 -1.39
CA TYR A 47 11.39 5.52 -0.76
C TYR A 47 12.79 5.53 -0.17
N ASP A 48 13.24 4.42 0.41
CA ASP A 48 14.59 4.29 0.97
C ASP A 48 15.68 4.37 -0.12
N LEU A 49 15.34 4.02 -1.37
CA LEU A 49 16.27 4.08 -2.50
C LEU A 49 16.32 5.46 -3.19
N ILE A 50 15.33 6.33 -2.99
CA ILE A 50 15.28 7.66 -3.63
C ILE A 50 16.47 8.55 -3.28
N PRO A 51 16.94 8.63 -2.01
CA PRO A 51 18.12 9.42 -1.68
C PRO A 51 19.37 9.00 -2.48
N ASN A 52 19.58 7.68 -2.65
CA ASN A 52 20.70 7.15 -3.43
C ASN A 52 20.58 7.51 -4.92
N LEU A 53 19.37 7.49 -5.47
CA LEU A 53 19.08 7.96 -6.83
C LEU A 53 19.43 9.44 -7.00
N ILE A 54 18.99 10.29 -6.05
CA ILE A 54 19.29 11.73 -6.05
C ILE A 54 20.79 11.97 -5.98
N GLU A 55 21.52 11.26 -5.12
CA GLU A 55 22.97 11.40 -4.99
C GLU A 55 23.69 11.05 -6.30
N THR A 56 23.22 10.01 -7.00
CA THR A 56 23.78 9.60 -8.30
C THR A 56 23.54 10.68 -9.37
N VAL A 57 22.33 11.25 -9.44
CA VAL A 57 21.97 12.27 -10.44
C VAL A 57 22.63 13.62 -10.12
N LYS A 58 22.82 13.96 -8.84
CA LYS A 58 23.51 15.18 -8.41
C LYS A 58 24.92 15.31 -9.00
N GLY A 59 25.62 14.19 -9.23
CA GLY A 59 26.93 14.19 -9.88
C GLY A 59 26.92 14.65 -11.34
N TYR A 60 25.77 14.59 -12.02
CA TYR A 60 25.60 15.03 -13.41
C TYR A 60 24.83 16.36 -13.51
N ALA A 61 23.95 16.67 -12.54
CA ALA A 61 23.08 17.84 -12.54
C ALA A 61 23.25 18.69 -11.27
N GLU A 62 24.46 19.23 -11.04
CA GLU A 62 24.82 19.92 -9.78
C GLU A 62 24.03 21.21 -9.49
N HIS A 63 23.42 21.83 -10.51
CA HIS A 63 22.70 23.10 -10.39
C HIS A 63 21.17 22.94 -10.25
N GLU A 64 20.64 21.72 -10.24
CA GLU A 64 19.20 21.41 -10.28
C GLU A 64 18.55 21.27 -8.90
N LYS A 65 18.80 22.24 -8.01
CA LYS A 65 18.31 22.19 -6.61
C LYS A 65 16.78 22.13 -6.51
N GLU A 66 16.07 22.92 -7.31
CA GLU A 66 14.60 22.97 -7.28
C GLU A 66 13.99 21.59 -7.59
N THR A 67 14.55 20.89 -8.58
CA THR A 67 14.10 19.55 -8.95
C THR A 67 14.38 18.53 -7.85
N PHE A 68 15.56 18.57 -7.22
CA PHE A 68 15.86 17.69 -6.09
C PHE A 68 14.96 17.95 -4.89
N ASP A 69 14.69 19.21 -4.56
CA ASP A 69 13.81 19.58 -3.45
C ASP A 69 12.36 19.12 -3.70
N ALA A 70 11.88 19.24 -4.94
CA ALA A 70 10.57 18.73 -5.35
C ALA A 70 10.46 17.20 -5.16
N VAL A 71 11.50 16.44 -5.51
CA VAL A 71 11.52 14.98 -5.31
C VAL A 71 11.58 14.62 -3.82
N ILE A 72 12.38 15.33 -3.03
CA ILE A 72 12.47 15.11 -1.58
C ILE A 72 11.12 15.39 -0.91
N GLN A 73 10.45 16.48 -1.29
CA GLN A 73 9.13 16.82 -0.77
C GLN A 73 8.09 15.78 -1.17
N ALA A 74 8.04 15.38 -2.45
CA ALA A 74 7.13 14.35 -2.93
C ALA A 74 7.34 13.00 -2.20
N ARG A 75 8.60 12.61 -1.97
CA ARG A 75 8.95 11.42 -1.17
C ARG A 75 8.41 11.54 0.25
N SER A 76 8.60 12.68 0.91
CA SER A 76 8.13 12.91 2.28
C SER A 76 6.60 12.81 2.37
N SER A 77 5.88 13.40 1.42
CA SER A 77 4.42 13.31 1.36
C SER A 77 3.95 11.87 1.13
N ALA A 78 4.60 11.14 0.23
CA ALA A 78 4.27 9.75 -0.07
C ALA A 78 4.59 8.78 1.08
N MET A 79 5.56 9.11 1.93
CA MET A 79 5.83 8.41 3.19
C MET A 79 4.81 8.70 4.30
N ALA A 80 4.23 9.90 4.32
CA ALA A 80 3.28 10.34 5.34
C ALA A 80 1.82 9.97 5.00
N ALA A 81 1.53 9.62 3.75
CA ALA A 81 0.21 9.25 3.27
C ALA A 81 -0.39 8.09 4.08
N SER A 82 -1.70 8.17 4.33
CA SER A 82 -2.40 7.21 5.20
C SER A 82 -3.52 6.47 4.48
N GLY A 83 -3.31 5.18 4.28
CA GLY A 83 -4.28 4.28 3.66
C GLY A 83 -4.24 4.29 2.13
N PRO A 84 -4.95 3.36 1.46
CA PRO A 84 -4.68 3.06 0.06
C PRO A 84 -4.96 4.19 -0.94
N ALA A 85 -6.04 4.95 -0.74
CA ALA A 85 -6.42 6.02 -1.66
C ALA A 85 -5.43 7.19 -1.61
N ASP A 86 -5.08 7.61 -0.39
CA ASP A 86 -4.14 8.69 -0.15
C ASP A 86 -2.72 8.30 -0.60
N GLN A 87 -2.33 7.05 -0.36
CA GLN A 87 -1.08 6.48 -0.87
C GLN A 87 -1.01 6.58 -2.39
N ALA A 88 -2.07 6.18 -3.10
CA ALA A 88 -2.10 6.18 -4.56
C ALA A 88 -1.96 7.60 -5.14
N GLN A 89 -2.60 8.59 -4.52
CA GLN A 89 -2.48 9.98 -4.96
C GLN A 89 -1.04 10.51 -4.81
N ASN A 90 -0.42 10.28 -3.64
CA ASN A 90 0.94 10.77 -3.39
C ASN A 90 1.99 10.02 -4.23
N GLU A 91 1.76 8.73 -4.50
CA GLU A 91 2.59 7.95 -5.42
C GLU A 91 2.57 8.50 -6.85
N ASN A 92 1.40 8.92 -7.36
CA ASN A 92 1.29 9.56 -8.67
C ASN A 92 2.08 10.87 -8.73
N MET A 93 2.05 11.66 -7.65
CA MET A 93 2.84 12.90 -7.55
C MET A 93 4.34 12.61 -7.54
N LEU A 94 4.77 11.62 -6.76
CA LEU A 94 6.17 11.18 -6.72
C LEU A 94 6.64 10.61 -8.06
N GLU A 95 5.80 9.86 -8.76
CA GLU A 95 6.13 9.38 -10.11
C GLU A 95 6.35 10.54 -11.08
N GLY A 96 5.53 11.59 -10.99
CA GLY A 96 5.71 12.82 -11.77
C GLY A 96 7.06 13.49 -11.52
N THR A 97 7.47 13.65 -10.27
CA THR A 97 8.75 14.28 -9.93
C THR A 97 9.95 13.42 -10.31
N LEU A 98 9.84 12.09 -10.18
CA LEU A 98 10.87 11.16 -10.64
C LEU A 98 11.04 11.18 -12.17
N LYS A 99 9.96 11.35 -12.95
CA LYS A 99 10.06 11.55 -14.41
C LYS A 99 10.86 12.80 -14.76
N SER A 100 10.63 13.90 -14.06
CA SER A 100 11.42 15.14 -14.23
C SER A 100 12.89 14.93 -13.87
N LEU A 101 13.17 14.18 -12.80
CA LEU A 101 14.55 13.83 -12.41
C LEU A 101 15.26 12.98 -13.48
N PHE A 102 14.57 12.02 -14.10
CA PHE A 102 15.15 11.23 -15.19
C PHE A 102 15.43 12.08 -16.43
N ALA A 103 14.54 13.02 -16.77
CA ALA A 103 14.76 13.93 -17.89
C ALA A 103 16.03 14.79 -17.71
N LEU A 104 16.37 15.17 -16.47
CA LEU A 104 17.63 15.87 -16.18
C LEU A 104 18.87 14.99 -16.34
N SER A 105 18.76 13.68 -16.10
CA SER A 105 19.90 12.77 -16.25
C SER A 105 20.24 12.44 -17.70
N GLU A 106 19.31 12.70 -18.63
CA GLU A 106 19.50 12.49 -20.07
C GLU A 106 19.99 13.74 -20.80
N ALA A 107 20.01 14.90 -20.14
CA ALA A 107 20.45 16.19 -20.69
C ALA A 107 21.96 16.41 -20.53
#